data_AF-A0A8J3KHD3-F1
#
_entry.id   AF-A0A8J3KHD3-F1
#
_cell.length_a   1.000
_cell.length_b   1.000
_cell.length_c   1.000
_cell.angle_alpha   90.00
_cell.angle_beta   90.00
_cell.angle_gamma   90.00
#
_symmetry.space_group_name_H-M   'P 1'
#
loop_
_entity.id
_entity.type
_entity.pdbx_description
1 polymer ?
#
loop_
_entity_poly.entity_id
_entity_poly.type
_entity_poly.pdbx_seq_one_letter_code
_entity_poly.pdbx_strand_id
1 'polypeptide(L)'
;MTSPPTVRYRALIADLVAASRRHETALTAAVQSHADGIATIEHDLAAADDAVVAASARMAHAQRLVAQTDLAAGALWDELKEVRGRRGRRLGPVPPPLPLPEQPASATTDPIALLETAAARIDRARRGGEKLPPLILPLLFALGAACAAVVTLLAAFLQAQGPVGLLAGWLILLGAPLSGLLPARDLADRWFGARLDPGAIALTILAGMLATTALTLA
;
A
#
# COMPACT_ATOMS: atom_id res chain seq x y z
N MET A 1 60.21 74.66 28.65
CA MET A 1 61.23 73.88 29.37
C MET A 1 61.41 72.56 28.64
N THR A 2 62.48 72.41 27.87
CA THR A 2 62.82 71.19 27.13
C THR A 2 63.48 70.20 28.09
N SER A 3 62.91 69.00 28.25
CA SER A 3 63.52 67.94 29.05
C SER A 3 64.94 67.63 28.55
N PRO A 4 65.89 67.32 29.46
CA PRO A 4 67.25 66.99 29.07
C PRO A 4 67.24 65.79 28.10
N PRO A 5 68.12 65.77 27.08
CA PRO A 5 68.06 64.82 25.96
C PRO A 5 68.12 63.35 26.39
N THR A 6 68.75 63.06 27.53
CA THR A 6 68.84 61.73 28.13
C THR A 6 67.50 61.20 28.65
N VAL A 7 66.62 62.07 29.17
CA VAL A 7 65.29 61.69 29.65
C VAL A 7 64.37 61.36 28.47
N ARG A 8 64.43 62.16 27.40
CA ARG A 8 63.67 61.91 26.17
C ARG A 8 64.08 60.60 25.50
N TYR A 9 65.38 60.32 25.45
CA TYR A 9 65.90 59.07 24.91
C TYR A 9 65.42 57.84 25.71
N ARG A 10 65.44 57.92 27.06
CA ARG A 10 64.92 56.84 27.91
C ARG A 10 63.42 56.59 27.72
N ALA A 11 62.63 57.66 27.55
CA ALA A 11 61.21 57.53 27.24
C ALA A 11 60.99 56.82 25.89
N LEU A 12 61.74 57.19 24.85
CA LEU A 12 61.67 56.53 23.55
C LEU A 12 62.05 55.05 23.61
N ILE A 13 63.07 54.68 24.40
CA ILE A 13 63.42 53.27 24.62
C ILE A 13 62.28 52.54 25.33
N ALA A 14 61.70 53.13 26.38
CA ALA A 14 60.59 52.52 27.11
C ALA A 14 59.36 52.31 26.21
N ASP A 15 59.04 53.29 25.38
CA ASP A 15 57.94 53.22 24.40
C ASP A 15 58.21 52.15 23.34
N LEU A 16 59.45 52.03 22.85
CA LEU A 16 59.84 50.99 21.89
C LEU A 16 59.70 49.59 22.51
N VAL A 17 60.15 49.40 23.75
CA VAL A 17 60.00 48.12 24.47
C VAL A 17 58.53 47.78 24.68
N ALA A 18 57.71 48.76 25.08
CA ALA A 18 56.28 48.57 25.25
C ALA A 18 55.56 48.27 23.92
N ALA A 19 55.99 48.88 22.82
CA ALA A 19 55.49 48.57 21.48
C ALA A 19 55.90 47.17 21.03
N SER A 20 57.16 46.76 21.25
CA SER A 20 57.66 45.41 20.93
C SER A 20 56.87 44.34 21.67
N ARG A 21 56.64 44.52 22.97
CA ARG A 21 55.83 43.59 23.77
C ARG A 21 54.39 43.48 23.27
N ARG A 22 53.74 44.60 22.95
CA ARG A 22 52.39 44.59 22.38
C ARG A 22 52.36 43.85 21.04
N HIS A 23 53.36 44.08 20.20
CA HIS A 23 53.47 43.39 18.92
C HIS A 23 53.66 41.88 19.10
N GLU A 24 54.55 41.43 19.98
CA GLU A 24 54.76 40.02 20.30
C GLU A 24 53.48 39.36 20.84
N THR A 25 52.75 40.02 21.74
CA THR A 25 51.48 39.51 22.25
C THR A 25 50.41 39.41 21.15
N ALA A 26 50.33 40.41 20.26
CA ALA A 26 49.38 40.40 19.15
C ALA A 26 49.72 39.32 18.12
N LEU A 27 51.01 39.13 17.82
CA LEU A 27 51.48 38.08 16.92
C LEU A 27 51.20 36.70 17.49
N THR A 28 51.49 36.49 18.77
CA THR A 28 51.22 35.21 19.45
C THR A 28 49.72 34.89 19.42
N ALA A 29 48.87 35.88 19.73
CA ALA A 29 47.41 35.72 19.67
C ALA A 29 46.92 35.44 18.24
N ALA A 30 47.48 36.12 17.23
CA ALA A 30 47.14 35.89 15.83
C ALA A 30 47.53 34.48 15.36
N VAL A 31 48.74 34.02 15.71
CA VAL A 31 49.20 32.66 15.38
C VAL A 31 48.32 31.60 16.05
N GLN A 32 47.97 31.80 17.33
CA GLN A 32 47.10 30.88 18.05
C GLN A 32 45.70 30.83 17.44
N SER A 33 45.08 31.99 17.16
CA SER A 33 43.79 32.07 16.48
C SER A 33 43.81 31.40 15.10
N HIS A 34 44.91 31.55 14.36
CA HIS A 34 45.08 30.89 13.06
C HIS A 34 45.17 29.36 13.20
N ALA A 35 45.91 28.86 14.20
CA ALA A 35 46.03 27.43 14.48
C ALA A 35 44.69 26.83 14.93
N ASP A 36 43.97 27.52 15.81
CA ASP A 36 42.63 27.12 16.27
C ASP A 36 41.63 27.10 15.10
N GLY A 37 41.72 28.09 14.20
CA GLY A 37 40.90 28.16 12.99
C GLY A 37 41.16 26.99 12.04
N ILE A 38 42.44 26.62 11.81
CA ILE A 38 42.79 25.45 10.98
C ILE A 38 42.26 24.17 11.61
N ALA A 39 42.44 23.99 12.92
CA ALA A 39 41.96 22.80 13.62
C ALA A 39 40.42 22.67 13.54
N THR A 40 39.69 23.79 13.61
CA THR A 40 38.24 23.81 13.47
C THR A 40 37.82 23.41 12.04
N ILE A 41 38.48 23.96 11.02
CA ILE A 41 38.18 23.62 9.62
C ILE A 41 38.50 22.15 9.33
N GLU A 42 39.61 21.62 9.83
CA GLU A 42 39.96 20.20 9.67
C GLU A 42 38.93 19.29 10.34
N HIS A 43 38.43 19.68 11.52
CA HIS A 43 37.38 18.94 12.21
C HIS A 43 36.05 18.95 11.43
N ASP A 44 35.62 20.12 10.95
CA ASP A 44 34.40 20.27 10.15
C ASP A 44 34.49 19.50 8.83
N LEU A 45 35.67 19.49 8.20
CA LEU A 45 35.91 18.73 6.98
C LEU A 45 35.79 17.22 7.23
N ALA A 46 36.40 16.71 8.32
CA ALA A 46 36.28 15.31 8.70
C ALA A 46 34.83 14.91 8.99
N ALA A 47 34.08 15.76 9.70
CA ALA A 47 32.66 15.53 9.98
C ALA A 47 31.80 15.55 8.70
N ALA A 48 32.13 16.42 7.74
CA ALA A 48 31.45 16.47 6.45
C ALA A 48 31.72 15.21 5.61
N ASP A 49 32.96 14.74 5.58
CA ASP A 49 33.33 13.50 4.88
C ASP A 49 32.58 12.28 5.46
N ASP A 50 32.52 12.16 6.79
CA ASP A 50 31.75 11.12 7.47
C ASP A 50 30.25 11.20 7.11
N ALA A 51 29.70 12.41 7.05
CA ALA A 51 28.31 12.62 6.65
C ALA A 51 28.04 12.19 5.20
N VAL A 52 28.97 12.46 4.28
CA VAL A 52 28.90 12.04 2.87
C VAL A 52 28.97 10.51 2.76
N VAL A 53 29.86 9.87 3.50
CA VAL A 53 29.96 8.39 3.54
C VAL A 53 28.65 7.80 4.07
N ALA A 54 28.10 8.34 5.15
CA ALA A 54 26.82 7.86 5.70
C ALA A 54 25.65 8.08 4.73
N ALA A 55 25.60 9.24 4.06
CA ALA A 55 24.55 9.54 3.08
C ALA A 55 24.63 8.61 1.85
N SER A 56 25.82 8.39 1.32
CA SER A 56 26.04 7.48 0.18
C SER A 56 25.65 6.03 0.52
N ALA A 57 25.95 5.57 1.73
CA ALA A 57 25.53 4.25 2.20
C ALA A 57 23.99 4.12 2.25
N ARG A 58 23.28 5.14 2.74
CA ARG A 58 21.80 5.17 2.75
C ARG A 58 21.23 5.19 1.33
N MET A 59 21.82 5.97 0.42
CA MET A 59 21.42 6.01 -0.99
C MET A 59 21.59 4.64 -1.66
N ALA A 60 22.74 3.99 -1.46
CA ALA A 60 23.00 2.66 -1.99
C ALA A 60 22.05 1.60 -1.41
N HIS A 61 21.64 1.74 -0.16
CA HIS A 61 20.61 0.88 0.43
C HIS A 61 19.23 1.12 -0.19
N ALA A 62 18.80 2.38 -0.30
CA ALA A 62 17.51 2.74 -0.91
C ALA A 62 17.42 2.28 -2.38
N GLN A 63 18.49 2.46 -3.16
CA GLN A 63 18.56 1.98 -4.55
C GLN A 63 18.40 0.46 -4.65
N ARG A 64 19.01 -0.30 -3.73
CA ARG A 64 18.83 -1.76 -3.68
C ARG A 64 17.40 -2.15 -3.35
N LEU A 65 16.75 -1.46 -2.42
CA LEU A 65 15.35 -1.71 -2.07
C LEU A 65 14.41 -1.42 -3.25
N VAL A 66 14.62 -0.30 -3.97
CA VAL A 66 13.85 0.03 -5.18
C VAL A 66 14.02 -1.07 -6.23
N ALA A 67 15.26 -1.45 -6.55
CA ALA A 67 15.52 -2.48 -7.54
C ALA A 67 14.91 -3.84 -7.16
N GLN A 68 14.96 -4.23 -5.87
CA GLN A 68 14.32 -5.46 -5.39
C GLN A 68 12.80 -5.39 -5.49
N THR A 69 12.20 -4.25 -5.15
CA THR A 69 10.76 -4.01 -5.23
C THR A 69 10.28 -4.08 -6.67
N ASP A 70 11.02 -3.47 -7.61
CA ASP A 70 10.70 -3.48 -9.04
C ASP A 70 10.77 -4.89 -9.63
N LEU A 71 11.80 -5.66 -9.27
CA LEU A 71 11.92 -7.07 -9.69
C LEU A 71 10.78 -7.92 -9.12
N ALA A 72 10.42 -7.73 -7.84
CA ALA A 72 9.32 -8.45 -7.21
C ALA A 72 7.96 -8.08 -7.83
N ALA A 73 7.73 -6.80 -8.10
CA ALA A 73 6.53 -6.32 -8.78
C ALA A 73 6.43 -6.90 -10.21
N GLY A 74 7.54 -6.96 -10.94
CA GLY A 74 7.61 -7.60 -12.26
C GLY A 74 7.25 -9.08 -12.21
N ALA A 75 7.84 -9.83 -11.27
CA ALA A 75 7.54 -11.25 -11.09
C ALA A 75 6.07 -11.50 -10.74
N LEU A 76 5.48 -10.70 -9.85
CA LEU A 76 4.05 -10.79 -9.50
C LEU A 76 3.14 -10.45 -10.67
N TRP A 77 3.52 -9.47 -11.50
CA TRP A 77 2.75 -9.13 -12.70
C TRP A 77 2.74 -10.26 -13.72
N ASP A 78 3.87 -10.93 -13.90
CA ASP A 78 3.96 -12.08 -14.79
C ASP A 78 3.18 -13.28 -14.24
N GLU A 79 3.26 -13.55 -12.93
CA GLU A 79 2.42 -14.57 -12.30
C GLU A 79 0.92 -14.27 -12.48
N LEU A 80 0.50 -13.02 -12.33
CA LEU A 80 -0.88 -12.61 -12.58
C LEU A 80 -1.31 -12.88 -14.03
N LYS A 81 -0.43 -12.64 -15.02
CA LYS A 81 -0.73 -12.95 -16.43
C LYS A 81 -0.91 -14.45 -16.64
N GLU A 82 -0.06 -15.26 -16.01
CA GLU A 82 -0.15 -16.72 -16.06
C GLU A 82 -1.48 -17.22 -15.47
N VAL A 83 -1.84 -16.76 -14.27
CA VAL A 83 -3.11 -17.11 -13.60
C VAL A 83 -4.33 -16.71 -14.43
N ARG A 84 -4.28 -15.58 -15.15
CA ARG A 84 -5.37 -15.12 -16.05
C ARG A 84 -5.37 -15.76 -17.44
N GLY A 85 -4.36 -16.56 -17.80
CA GLY A 85 -4.25 -17.25 -19.08
C GLY A 85 -4.41 -16.33 -20.31
N ARG A 86 -5.33 -16.68 -21.23
CA ARG A 86 -5.56 -15.91 -22.48
C ARG A 86 -5.95 -14.45 -22.24
N ARG A 87 -6.69 -14.15 -21.15
CA ARG A 87 -7.06 -12.76 -20.81
C ARG A 87 -5.87 -12.01 -20.21
N GLY A 88 -4.97 -12.72 -19.52
CA GLY A 88 -3.74 -12.16 -18.95
C GLY A 88 -2.75 -11.68 -20.01
N ARG A 89 -2.64 -12.39 -21.14
CA ARG A 89 -1.78 -11.98 -22.27
C ARG A 89 -2.11 -10.60 -22.86
N ARG A 90 -3.34 -10.10 -22.64
CA ARG A 90 -3.77 -8.76 -23.09
C ARG A 90 -3.37 -7.64 -22.13
N LEU A 91 -2.87 -7.95 -20.92
CA LEU A 91 -2.53 -6.96 -19.90
C LEU A 91 -1.27 -6.14 -20.22
N GLY A 92 -0.48 -6.53 -21.23
CA GLY A 92 0.70 -5.77 -21.66
C GLY A 92 1.87 -5.81 -20.67
N PRO A 93 2.88 -4.92 -20.82
CA PRO A 93 4.02 -4.84 -19.91
C PRO A 93 3.58 -4.35 -18.51
N VAL A 94 4.49 -4.44 -17.52
CA VAL A 94 4.25 -3.91 -16.17
C VAL A 94 3.93 -2.41 -16.30
N PRO A 95 2.83 -1.91 -15.70
CA PRO A 95 2.51 -0.49 -15.76
C PRO A 95 3.61 0.33 -15.06
N PRO A 96 3.91 1.55 -15.55
CA PRO A 96 4.86 2.42 -14.88
C PRO A 96 4.35 2.79 -13.48
N PRO A 97 5.25 3.06 -12.52
CA PRO A 97 4.85 3.52 -11.20
C PRO A 97 4.02 4.80 -11.34
N LEU A 98 2.83 4.81 -10.74
CA LEU A 98 2.03 6.03 -10.72
C LEU A 98 2.75 7.09 -9.87
N PRO A 99 2.74 8.37 -10.29
CA PRO A 99 3.18 9.44 -9.42
C PRO A 99 2.30 9.42 -8.16
N LEU A 100 2.91 9.22 -6.99
CA LEU A 100 2.17 9.33 -5.75
C LEU A 100 1.64 10.76 -5.62
N PRO A 101 0.35 10.96 -5.31
CA PRO A 101 -0.08 12.25 -4.78
C PRO A 101 0.74 12.55 -3.53
N GLU A 102 0.99 13.82 -3.22
CA GLU A 102 1.70 14.26 -2.01
C GLU A 102 1.00 13.69 -0.76
N GLN A 103 1.37 12.47 -0.40
CA GLN A 103 0.88 11.81 0.78
C GLN A 103 1.69 12.37 1.95
N PRO A 104 1.02 12.74 3.06
CA PRO A 104 1.74 13.16 4.26
C PRO A 104 2.72 12.06 4.65
N ALA A 105 3.93 12.43 5.09
CA ALA A 105 5.01 11.49 5.43
C ALA A 105 4.62 10.41 6.46
N SER A 106 3.48 10.59 7.14
CA SER A 106 2.86 9.62 8.05
C SER A 106 2.08 8.48 7.35
N ALA A 107 1.87 8.55 6.04
CA ALA A 107 1.17 7.54 5.24
C ALA A 107 2.12 6.77 4.29
N THR A 108 3.41 6.68 4.64
CA THR A 108 4.35 5.78 3.94
C THR A 108 3.89 4.35 4.15
N THR A 109 3.13 3.85 3.19
CA THR A 109 2.66 2.47 3.19
C THR A 109 3.84 1.59 2.83
N ASP A 110 4.16 0.62 3.70
CA ASP A 110 5.29 -0.29 3.51
C ASP A 110 5.16 -1.04 2.16
N PRO A 111 6.10 -0.87 1.22
CA PRO A 111 6.03 -1.51 -0.10
C PRO A 111 6.03 -3.04 0.00
N ILE A 112 6.69 -3.61 1.01
CA ILE A 112 6.75 -5.06 1.19
C ILE A 112 5.36 -5.59 1.54
N ALA A 113 4.66 -4.94 2.48
CA ALA A 113 3.29 -5.31 2.85
C ALA A 113 2.31 -5.22 1.68
N LEU A 114 2.48 -4.24 0.79
CA LEU A 114 1.68 -4.12 -0.44
C LEU A 114 1.95 -5.28 -1.42
N LEU A 115 3.22 -5.66 -1.61
CA LEU A 115 3.60 -6.79 -2.45
C LEU A 115 3.09 -8.12 -1.88
N GLU A 116 3.20 -8.35 -0.57
CA GLU A 116 2.66 -9.53 0.10
C GLU A 116 1.14 -9.62 -0.05
N THR A 117 0.44 -8.49 0.11
CA THR A 117 -1.01 -8.41 -0.10
C THR A 117 -1.38 -8.73 -1.54
N ALA A 118 -0.58 -8.28 -2.52
CA ALA A 118 -0.79 -8.59 -3.93
C ALA A 118 -0.54 -10.07 -4.23
N ALA A 119 0.56 -10.64 -3.72
CA ALA A 119 0.89 -12.06 -3.82
C ALA A 119 -0.24 -12.95 -3.27
N ALA A 120 -0.74 -12.65 -2.07
CA ALA A 120 -1.84 -13.38 -1.45
C ALA A 120 -3.13 -13.36 -2.30
N ARG A 121 -3.40 -12.24 -3.00
CA ARG A 121 -4.54 -12.12 -3.92
C ARG A 121 -4.35 -12.95 -5.18
N ILE A 122 -3.13 -12.97 -5.74
CA ILE A 122 -2.79 -13.79 -6.91
C ILE A 122 -2.87 -15.27 -6.55
N ASP A 123 -2.32 -15.68 -5.41
CA ASP A 123 -2.42 -17.05 -4.89
C ASP A 123 -3.86 -17.52 -4.69
N ARG A 124 -4.72 -16.63 -4.18
CA ARG A 124 -6.16 -16.92 -4.05
C ARG A 124 -6.82 -17.08 -5.41
N ALA A 125 -6.44 -16.27 -6.39
CA ALA A 125 -6.92 -16.39 -7.76
C ALA A 125 -6.40 -17.67 -8.44
N ARG A 126 -5.15 -18.07 -8.17
CA ARG A 126 -4.48 -19.27 -8.68
C ARG A 126 -5.10 -20.55 -8.14
N ARG A 127 -5.44 -20.57 -6.85
CA ARG A 127 -6.12 -21.70 -6.20
C ARG A 127 -7.53 -21.96 -6.72
N GLY A 128 -8.09 -21.05 -7.53
CA GLY A 128 -9.29 -21.33 -8.31
C GLY A 128 -10.47 -21.79 -7.45
N GLY A 129 -10.72 -21.16 -6.30
CA GLY A 129 -11.76 -21.57 -5.35
C GLY A 129 -11.47 -22.95 -4.74
N GLU A 130 -11.06 -23.00 -3.47
CA GLU A 130 -11.04 -24.27 -2.76
C GLU A 130 -12.44 -24.90 -2.82
N LYS A 131 -12.51 -26.22 -3.07
CA LYS A 131 -13.77 -26.96 -3.10
C LYS A 131 -14.53 -26.64 -1.82
N LEU A 132 -15.77 -26.17 -1.97
CA LEU A 132 -16.61 -25.87 -0.81
C LEU A 132 -16.68 -27.12 0.09
N PRO A 133 -16.43 -27.02 1.39
CA PRO A 133 -16.58 -28.17 2.27
C PRO A 133 -17.99 -28.74 2.14
N PRO A 134 -18.14 -30.07 2.13
CA PRO A 134 -19.39 -30.75 1.75
C PRO A 134 -20.57 -30.36 2.66
N LEU A 135 -20.28 -29.88 3.87
CA LEU A 135 -21.27 -29.36 4.82
C LEU A 135 -22.00 -28.09 4.35
N ILE A 136 -21.46 -27.33 3.39
CA ILE A 136 -22.10 -26.10 2.89
C ILE A 136 -23.16 -26.39 1.82
N LEU A 137 -23.05 -27.53 1.13
CA LEU A 137 -24.01 -27.94 0.09
C LEU A 137 -25.48 -27.96 0.58
N PRO A 138 -25.83 -28.54 1.75
CA PRO A 138 -27.20 -28.48 2.25
C PRO A 138 -27.63 -27.05 2.63
N LEU A 139 -26.70 -26.21 3.08
CA LEU A 139 -27.01 -24.81 3.43
C LEU A 139 -27.30 -23.98 2.18
N LEU A 140 -26.56 -24.19 1.09
CA LEU A 140 -26.84 -23.60 -0.22
C LEU A 140 -28.20 -24.05 -0.77
N PHE A 141 -28.54 -25.33 -0.60
CA PHE A 141 -29.86 -25.84 -0.97
C PHE A 141 -30.98 -25.14 -0.18
N ALA A 142 -30.85 -25.07 1.14
CA ALA A 142 -31.84 -24.39 2.00
C ALA A 142 -31.96 -22.89 1.67
N LEU A 143 -30.85 -22.22 1.38
CA LEU A 143 -30.83 -20.81 1.00
C LEU A 143 -31.53 -20.58 -0.35
N GLY A 144 -31.25 -21.42 -1.35
CA GLY A 144 -31.91 -21.38 -2.65
C GLY A 144 -33.43 -21.56 -2.53
N ALA A 145 -33.85 -22.55 -1.74
CA ALA A 145 -35.26 -22.81 -1.46
C ALA A 145 -35.94 -21.65 -0.71
N ALA A 146 -35.29 -21.10 0.33
CA ALA A 146 -35.82 -20.00 1.12
C ALA A 146 -35.99 -18.72 0.30
N CYS A 147 -34.99 -18.34 -0.50
CA CYS A 147 -35.09 -17.18 -1.38
C CYS A 147 -36.18 -17.35 -2.44
N ALA A 148 -36.26 -18.52 -3.07
CA ALA A 148 -37.30 -18.82 -4.04
C ALA A 148 -38.70 -18.79 -3.40
N ALA A 149 -38.86 -19.28 -2.17
CA ALA A 149 -40.12 -19.22 -1.45
C ALA A 149 -40.58 -17.77 -1.18
N VAL A 150 -39.68 -16.91 -0.71
CA VAL A 150 -39.97 -15.49 -0.47
C VAL A 150 -40.37 -14.78 -1.76
N VAL A 151 -39.64 -15.01 -2.86
CA VAL A 151 -39.96 -14.40 -4.16
C VAL A 151 -41.29 -14.93 -4.71
N THR A 152 -41.57 -16.22 -4.55
CA THR A 152 -42.84 -16.83 -4.99
C THR A 152 -44.03 -16.27 -4.20
N LEU A 153 -43.90 -16.10 -2.88
CA LEU A 153 -44.93 -15.47 -2.05
C LEU A 153 -45.15 -14.00 -2.42
N LEU A 154 -44.08 -13.26 -2.71
CA LEU A 154 -44.18 -11.88 -3.18
C LEU A 154 -44.89 -11.80 -4.54
N ALA A 155 -44.60 -12.74 -5.44
CA ALA A 155 -45.27 -12.83 -6.74
C ALA A 155 -46.77 -13.10 -6.57
N ALA A 156 -47.15 -14.05 -5.71
CA ALA A 156 -48.55 -14.36 -5.39
C ALA A 156 -49.27 -13.16 -4.76
N PHE A 157 -48.61 -12.43 -3.86
CA PHE A 157 -49.15 -11.22 -3.26
C PHE A 157 -49.41 -10.12 -4.30
N LEU A 158 -48.49 -9.94 -5.25
CA LEU A 158 -48.66 -8.96 -6.34
C LEU A 158 -49.81 -9.35 -7.27
N GLN A 159 -49.93 -10.64 -7.62
CA GLN A 159 -51.03 -11.14 -8.44
C GLN A 159 -52.41 -10.85 -7.82
N ALA A 160 -52.51 -10.84 -6.49
CA ALA A 160 -53.75 -10.53 -5.78
C ALA A 160 -54.18 -9.05 -5.87
N GLN A 161 -53.31 -8.12 -6.28
CA GLN A 161 -53.59 -6.67 -6.35
C GLN A 161 -54.28 -6.23 -7.65
N GLY A 162 -54.64 -7.17 -8.54
CA GLY A 162 -55.35 -6.91 -9.80
C GLY A 162 -54.52 -7.14 -11.06
N PRO A 163 -54.99 -6.69 -12.24
CA PRO A 163 -54.44 -7.11 -13.54
C PRO A 163 -52.98 -6.67 -13.79
N VAL A 164 -52.60 -5.49 -13.30
CA VAL A 164 -51.21 -5.00 -13.37
C VAL A 164 -50.30 -5.84 -12.47
N GLY A 165 -50.79 -6.20 -11.28
CA GLY A 165 -50.11 -7.08 -10.34
C GLY A 165 -49.93 -8.50 -10.88
N LEU A 166 -50.87 -8.97 -11.71
CA LEU A 166 -50.80 -10.28 -12.36
C LEU A 166 -49.64 -10.38 -13.37
N LEU A 167 -49.48 -9.37 -14.22
CA LEU A 167 -48.35 -9.29 -15.15
C LEU A 167 -47.01 -9.16 -14.41
N ALA A 168 -46.94 -8.29 -13.39
CA ALA A 168 -45.74 -8.10 -12.58
C ALA A 168 -45.35 -9.39 -11.83
N GLY A 169 -46.33 -10.10 -11.25
CA GLY A 169 -46.12 -11.35 -10.55
C GLY A 169 -45.58 -12.46 -11.47
N TRP A 170 -46.08 -12.56 -12.71
CA TRP A 170 -45.54 -13.52 -13.69
C TRP A 170 -44.06 -13.28 -14.02
N LEU A 171 -43.66 -12.01 -14.19
CA LEU A 171 -42.26 -11.65 -14.44
C LEU A 171 -41.36 -11.99 -13.24
N ILE A 172 -41.85 -11.76 -12.02
CA ILE A 172 -41.12 -12.08 -10.78
C ILE A 172 -41.02 -13.60 -10.59
N LEU A 173 -42.07 -14.35 -10.91
CA LEU A 173 -42.10 -15.81 -10.80
C LEU A 173 -41.06 -16.48 -11.72
N LEU A 174 -40.85 -15.93 -12.94
CA LEU A 174 -39.78 -16.38 -13.85
C LEU A 174 -38.37 -16.21 -13.25
N GLY A 175 -38.18 -15.20 -12.39
CA GLY A 175 -36.90 -14.95 -11.70
C GLY A 175 -36.74 -15.70 -10.37
N ALA A 176 -37.80 -16.27 -9.80
CA ALA A 176 -37.80 -16.92 -8.50
C ALA A 176 -36.70 -17.99 -8.33
N PRO A 177 -36.51 -18.95 -9.25
CA PRO A 177 -35.48 -19.99 -9.08
C PRO A 177 -34.04 -19.47 -9.18
N LEU A 178 -33.83 -18.26 -9.73
CA LEU A 178 -32.52 -17.63 -9.86
C LEU A 178 -32.20 -16.69 -8.69
N SER A 179 -33.19 -16.32 -7.89
CA SER A 179 -33.04 -15.34 -6.81
C SER A 179 -32.01 -15.75 -5.74
N GLY A 180 -31.83 -17.06 -5.52
CA GLY A 180 -30.89 -17.61 -4.54
C GLY A 180 -29.41 -17.51 -4.95
N LEU A 181 -29.09 -17.22 -6.23
CA LEU A 181 -27.71 -17.18 -6.72
C LEU A 181 -26.89 -16.01 -6.20
N LEU A 182 -27.50 -14.82 -6.11
CA LEU A 182 -26.84 -13.62 -5.61
C LEU A 182 -26.45 -13.76 -4.12
N PRO A 183 -27.35 -14.15 -3.21
CA PRO A 183 -26.98 -14.33 -1.81
C PRO A 183 -26.07 -15.54 -1.61
N ALA A 184 -26.23 -16.63 -2.37
CA ALA A 184 -25.30 -17.76 -2.34
C ALA A 184 -23.87 -17.34 -2.71
N ARG A 185 -23.73 -16.48 -3.73
CA ARG A 185 -22.45 -15.91 -4.13
C ARG A 185 -21.84 -15.02 -3.06
N ASP A 186 -22.60 -14.07 -2.51
CA ASP A 186 -22.08 -13.17 -1.47
C ASP A 186 -21.69 -13.94 -0.20
N LEU A 187 -22.45 -14.98 0.17
CA LEU A 187 -22.10 -15.87 1.28
C LEU A 187 -20.79 -16.63 1.01
N ALA A 188 -20.65 -17.23 -0.18
CA ALA A 188 -19.45 -17.96 -0.56
C ALA A 188 -18.21 -17.06 -0.64
N ASP A 189 -18.36 -15.85 -1.20
CA ASP A 189 -17.29 -14.85 -1.30
C ASP A 189 -16.88 -14.33 0.08
N ARG A 190 -17.84 -14.06 0.99
CA ARG A 190 -17.54 -13.53 2.33
C ARG A 190 -17.00 -14.56 3.31
N TRP A 191 -17.58 -15.75 3.34
CA TRP A 191 -17.26 -16.74 4.39
C TRP A 191 -16.12 -17.66 3.99
N PHE A 192 -16.01 -17.99 2.70
CA PHE A 192 -15.08 -19.02 2.24
C PHE A 192 -14.04 -18.49 1.25
N GLY A 193 -14.21 -17.27 0.73
CA GLY A 193 -13.33 -16.72 -0.30
C GLY A 193 -13.22 -17.62 -1.53
N ALA A 194 -14.21 -18.50 -1.73
CA ALA A 194 -14.23 -19.57 -2.70
C ALA A 194 -15.26 -19.28 -3.78
N ARG A 195 -14.96 -19.69 -5.02
CA ARG A 195 -15.91 -19.56 -6.12
C ARG A 195 -17.00 -20.62 -5.98
N LEU A 196 -18.24 -20.25 -6.27
CA LEU A 196 -19.33 -21.21 -6.39
C LEU A 196 -18.98 -22.24 -7.48
N ASP A 197 -18.81 -23.49 -7.08
CA ASP A 197 -18.64 -24.59 -8.03
C ASP A 197 -19.87 -24.73 -8.94
N PRO A 198 -19.72 -25.20 -10.19
CA PRO A 198 -20.85 -25.46 -11.09
C PRO A 198 -21.92 -26.37 -10.46
N GLY A 199 -21.48 -27.32 -9.64
CA GLY A 199 -22.38 -28.20 -8.88
C GLY A 199 -23.17 -27.46 -7.81
N ALA A 200 -22.56 -26.50 -7.11
CA ALA A 200 -23.25 -25.66 -6.11
C ALA A 200 -24.27 -24.74 -6.79
N ILE A 201 -23.91 -24.16 -7.94
CA ILE A 201 -24.84 -23.38 -8.79
C ILE A 201 -26.04 -24.24 -9.18
N ALA A 202 -25.80 -25.43 -9.75
CA ALA A 202 -26.86 -26.35 -10.15
C ALA A 202 -27.76 -26.74 -8.97
N LEU A 203 -27.18 -27.00 -7.80
CA LEU A 203 -27.91 -27.37 -6.59
C LEU A 203 -28.80 -26.22 -6.08
N THR A 204 -28.31 -24.98 -6.08
CA THR A 204 -29.11 -23.80 -5.68
C THR A 204 -30.29 -23.55 -6.62
N ILE A 205 -30.08 -23.68 -7.93
CA ILE A 205 -31.13 -23.54 -8.94
C ILE A 205 -32.16 -24.67 -8.78
N LEU A 206 -31.71 -25.92 -8.60
CA LEU A 206 -32.59 -27.06 -8.39
C LEU A 206 -33.45 -26.88 -7.15
N ALA A 207 -32.87 -26.42 -6.04
CA ALA A 207 -33.60 -26.11 -4.81
C ALA A 207 -34.66 -25.03 -5.04
N GLY A 208 -34.30 -23.96 -5.75
CA GLY A 208 -35.22 -22.88 -6.11
C GLY A 208 -36.37 -23.36 -6.99
N MET A 209 -36.08 -24.18 -8.00
CA MET A 209 -37.10 -24.78 -8.86
C MET A 209 -38.06 -25.67 -8.05
N LEU A 210 -37.54 -26.55 -7.19
CA LEU A 210 -38.35 -27.42 -6.34
C LEU A 210 -39.27 -26.61 -5.41
N ALA A 211 -38.72 -25.59 -4.74
CA ALA A 211 -39.48 -24.73 -3.83
C ALA A 211 -40.59 -23.96 -4.56
N THR A 212 -40.27 -23.34 -5.71
CA THR A 212 -41.28 -22.64 -6.51
C THR A 212 -42.36 -23.61 -7.00
N THR A 213 -42.00 -24.79 -7.52
CA THR A 213 -42.99 -25.79 -7.96
C THR A 213 -43.90 -26.26 -6.83
N ALA A 214 -43.34 -26.54 -5.64
CA ALA A 214 -44.11 -26.97 -4.49
C ALA A 214 -45.10 -25.90 -4.02
N LEU A 215 -44.68 -24.63 -4.02
CA LEU A 215 -45.53 -23.51 -3.62
C LEU A 215 -46.59 -23.15 -4.66
N THR A 216 -46.31 -23.32 -5.95
CA THR A 216 -47.31 -23.06 -7.00
C THR A 216 -48.36 -24.17 -7.11
N LEU A 217 -48.04 -25.38 -6.63
CA LEU A 217 -48.96 -26.52 -6.63
C LEU A 217 -49.74 -26.66 -5.31
N ALA A 218 -49.31 -25.97 -4.25
CA ALA A 218 -49.98 -25.91 -2.95
C ALA A 218 -51.11 -24.88 -2.95
#